data_AF-A0A257UV87-F1
#
_entry.id   AF-A0A257UV87-F1
#
_cell.length_a   1.000
_cell.length_b   1.000
_cell.length_c   1.000
_cell.angle_alpha   90.00
_cell.angle_beta   90.00
_cell.angle_gamma   90.00
#
_symmetry.space_group_name_H-M   'P 1'
#
loop_
_entity.id
_entity.type
_entity.pdbx_description
1 polymer ?
#
loop_
_entity_poly.entity_id
_entity_poly.type
_entity_poly.pdbx_seq_one_letter_code
_entity_poly.pdbx_strand_id
1 'polypeptide(L)'
;MVSWWLSPVASCDSVVLDQKNLRSVRMLQVFTTIQQWVTSNNRSKHHSNELVIALIWKESGFDDASKNSKSTATGLMQMTIPAVDDVNRSTPQGTHYSFADMLDGPKNIQCGTYYLDMIFHRSGDDMVTGLTRFGTGTGYATNILAAEKCLKRAEGLTS
;
A
#
# COMPACT_ATOMS: atom_id res chain seq x y z
N MET A 1 -3.16 13.37 18.23
CA MET A 1 -3.14 12.04 18.90
C MET A 1 -1.83 11.38 18.57
N VAL A 2 -1.08 11.01 19.61
CA VAL A 2 0.32 10.61 19.52
C VAL A 2 0.42 9.25 18.82
N SER A 3 1.11 9.21 17.68
CA SER A 3 1.36 8.01 16.89
C SER A 3 2.39 7.15 17.60
N TRP A 4 1.94 6.07 18.24
CA TRP A 4 2.81 5.10 18.92
C TRP A 4 3.31 3.97 18.00
N TRP A 5 3.20 4.13 16.68
CA TRP A 5 3.73 3.16 15.70
C TRP A 5 5.17 3.46 15.23
N LEU A 6 5.78 4.56 15.70
CA LEU A 6 7.14 4.98 15.29
C LEU A 6 8.17 4.88 16.44
N SER A 7 8.09 3.86 17.28
CA SER A 7 9.22 3.49 18.16
C SER A 7 10.08 2.42 17.47
N PRO A 8 11.43 2.55 17.42
CA PRO A 8 12.32 1.64 16.68
C PRO A 8 12.41 0.20 17.25
N VAL A 9 11.53 -0.19 18.17
CA VAL A 9 11.58 -1.47 18.88
C VAL A 9 10.17 -2.09 19.03
N ALA A 10 9.22 -1.75 18.16
CA ALA A 10 8.00 -2.55 18.07
C ALA A 10 8.38 -3.91 17.48
N SER A 11 8.57 -4.90 18.36
CA SER A 11 8.72 -6.30 18.00
C SER A 11 7.54 -6.70 17.08
N CYS A 12 7.77 -7.76 16.29
CA CYS A 12 6.77 -8.36 15.41
C CYS A 12 5.41 -8.64 16.08
N ASP A 13 5.34 -8.60 17.42
CA ASP A 13 4.16 -8.83 18.25
C ASP A 13 3.04 -7.79 18.06
N SER A 14 3.30 -6.60 17.52
CA SER A 14 2.22 -5.64 17.25
C SER A 14 1.34 -6.01 16.03
N VAL A 15 1.79 -6.97 15.22
CA VAL A 15 0.96 -7.63 14.18
C VAL A 15 0.26 -8.87 14.74
N VAL A 16 0.72 -9.41 15.88
CA VAL A 16 0.17 -10.61 16.52
C VAL A 16 -0.52 -10.22 17.83
N LEU A 17 -1.78 -9.79 17.69
CA LEU A 17 -2.88 -9.96 18.64
C LEU A 17 -2.55 -9.89 20.14
N ASP A 18 -2.71 -8.70 20.76
CA ASP A 18 -3.07 -8.60 22.19
C ASP A 18 -4.44 -7.90 22.38
N GLN A 19 -5.26 -8.55 23.19
CA GLN A 19 -6.69 -8.40 23.36
C GLN A 19 -7.07 -7.27 24.33
N LYS A 20 -7.37 -6.08 23.81
CA LYS A 20 -8.29 -5.12 24.50
C LYS A 20 -9.41 -4.60 23.57
N ASN A 21 -10.05 -5.57 22.92
CA ASN A 21 -11.48 -5.88 23.02
C ASN A 21 -12.59 -4.86 22.64
N LEU A 22 -12.39 -4.02 21.61
CA LEU A 22 -13.48 -3.50 20.73
C LEU A 22 -12.93 -2.72 19.52
N ARG A 23 -11.67 -2.25 19.59
CA ARG A 23 -10.94 -1.68 18.45
C ARG A 23 -10.26 -2.73 17.55
N SER A 24 -10.19 -3.99 17.99
CA SER A 24 -9.46 -5.07 17.31
C SER A 24 -10.29 -5.79 16.24
N VAL A 25 -11.58 -6.09 16.47
CA VAL A 25 -12.38 -6.87 15.50
C VAL A 25 -12.58 -6.12 14.18
N ARG A 26 -12.95 -4.83 14.24
CA ARG A 26 -13.12 -4.02 13.02
C ARG A 26 -11.80 -3.86 12.26
N MET A 27 -10.69 -3.63 12.97
CA MET A 27 -9.38 -3.49 12.34
C MET A 27 -8.92 -4.81 11.72
N LEU A 28 -9.18 -5.94 12.36
CA LEU A 28 -8.92 -7.27 11.82
C LEU A 28 -9.77 -7.54 10.57
N GLN A 29 -11.05 -7.21 10.59
CA GLN A 29 -11.93 -7.34 9.41
C GLN A 29 -11.44 -6.47 8.25
N VAL A 30 -11.06 -5.22 8.51
CA VAL A 30 -10.46 -4.33 7.51
C VAL A 30 -9.17 -4.95 6.96
N PHE A 31 -8.27 -5.39 7.83
CA PHE A 31 -7.01 -6.00 7.41
C PHE A 31 -7.23 -7.26 6.55
N THR A 32 -8.12 -8.16 6.96
CA THR A 32 -8.47 -9.36 6.18
C THR A 32 -9.09 -8.99 4.83
N THR A 33 -9.93 -7.95 4.78
CA THR A 33 -10.50 -7.45 3.52
C THR A 33 -9.40 -6.92 2.60
N ILE A 34 -8.46 -6.15 3.13
CA ILE A 34 -7.32 -5.65 2.39
C ILE A 34 -6.42 -6.79 1.89
N GLN A 35 -6.15 -7.81 2.71
CA GLN A 35 -5.42 -9.00 2.27
C GLN A 35 -6.11 -9.67 1.07
N GLN A 36 -7.42 -9.93 1.17
CA GLN A 36 -8.19 -10.54 0.09
C GLN A 36 -8.18 -9.70 -1.19
N TRP A 37 -8.38 -8.39 -1.05
CA TRP A 37 -8.34 -7.47 -2.18
C TRP A 37 -6.96 -7.43 -2.82
N VAL A 38 -5.88 -7.32 -2.04
CA VAL A 38 -4.51 -7.31 -2.55
C VAL A 38 -4.18 -8.64 -3.24
N THR A 39 -4.48 -9.79 -2.64
CA THR A 39 -4.27 -11.10 -3.27
C THR A 39 -4.98 -11.22 -4.63
N SER A 40 -6.18 -10.65 -4.75
CA SER A 40 -6.98 -10.75 -5.98
C SER A 40 -6.63 -9.67 -7.02
N ASN A 41 -6.02 -8.56 -6.61
CA ASN A 41 -5.91 -7.35 -7.42
C ASN A 41 -4.50 -6.77 -7.55
N ASN A 42 -3.50 -7.35 -6.90
CA ASN A 42 -2.11 -6.96 -7.12
C ASN A 42 -1.71 -7.25 -8.58
N ARG A 43 -1.37 -6.21 -9.33
CA ARG A 43 -0.93 -6.29 -10.74
C ARG A 43 0.57 -6.09 -10.91
N SER A 44 1.30 -5.83 -9.83
CA SER A 44 2.76 -5.78 -9.89
C SER A 44 3.31 -7.18 -10.18
N LYS A 45 4.35 -7.23 -11.01
CA LYS A 45 5.09 -8.47 -11.28
C LYS A 45 6.29 -8.65 -10.34
N HIS A 46 6.68 -7.60 -9.61
CA HIS A 46 7.92 -7.56 -8.84
C HIS A 46 7.69 -7.38 -7.34
N HIS A 47 6.46 -7.09 -6.91
CA HIS A 47 6.17 -6.70 -5.54
C HIS A 47 5.19 -7.67 -4.86
N SER A 48 5.58 -8.08 -3.66
CA SER A 48 4.81 -8.99 -2.81
C SER A 48 3.48 -8.37 -2.38
N ASN A 49 2.52 -9.21 -1.99
CA ASN A 49 1.27 -8.72 -1.39
C ASN A 49 1.57 -7.97 -0.08
N GLU A 50 2.53 -8.45 0.71
CA GLU A 50 2.94 -7.85 1.97
C GLU A 50 3.49 -6.43 1.78
N LEU A 51 4.26 -6.17 0.70
CA LEU A 51 4.74 -4.83 0.37
C LEU A 51 3.56 -3.91 0.04
N VAL A 52 2.62 -4.39 -0.78
CA VAL A 52 1.44 -3.62 -1.19
C VAL A 52 0.55 -3.30 0.02
N ILE A 53 0.35 -4.26 0.92
CA ILE A 53 -0.40 -4.05 2.17
C ILE A 53 0.29 -3.00 3.04
N ALA A 54 1.62 -3.10 3.22
CA ALA A 54 2.39 -2.12 3.98
C ALA A 54 2.31 -0.71 3.38
N LEU A 55 2.37 -0.61 2.05
CA LEU A 55 2.22 0.65 1.31
C LEU A 55 0.81 1.25 1.50
N ILE A 56 -0.26 0.46 1.36
CA ILE A 56 -1.63 0.92 1.59
C ILE A 56 -1.79 1.47 3.02
N TRP A 57 -1.27 0.77 4.03
CA TRP A 57 -1.31 1.25 5.41
C TRP A 57 -0.61 2.61 5.55
N LYS A 58 0.55 2.76 4.92
CA LYS A 58 1.34 3.99 4.98
C LYS A 58 0.60 5.16 4.31
N GLU A 59 -0.12 4.91 3.23
CA GLU A 59 -0.81 5.92 2.44
C GLU A 59 -2.16 6.34 3.02
N SER A 60 -2.97 5.39 3.47
CA SER A 60 -4.37 5.64 3.84
C SER A 60 -4.76 5.10 5.21
N GLY A 61 -3.91 4.32 5.88
CA GLY A 61 -4.31 3.60 7.08
C GLY A 61 -5.44 2.59 6.82
N PHE A 62 -5.50 2.04 5.58
CA PHE A 62 -6.58 1.19 5.07
C PHE A 62 -7.94 1.88 4.83
N ASP A 63 -7.97 3.22 4.73
CA ASP A 63 -9.18 3.97 4.38
C ASP A 63 -9.32 4.10 2.86
N ASP A 64 -10.24 3.34 2.26
CA ASP A 64 -10.54 3.36 0.82
C ASP A 64 -11.28 4.62 0.37
N ALA A 65 -11.84 5.39 1.32
CA ALA A 65 -12.44 6.70 1.07
C ALA A 65 -11.46 7.86 1.30
N SER A 66 -10.20 7.59 1.66
CA SER A 66 -9.20 8.61 1.99
C SER A 66 -8.99 9.58 0.83
N LYS A 67 -9.01 10.89 1.14
CA LYS A 67 -8.74 11.97 0.19
C LYS A 67 -7.80 12.99 0.81
N ASN A 68 -6.75 13.35 0.10
CA ASN A 68 -5.86 14.42 0.52
C ASN A 68 -6.49 15.79 0.23
N SER A 69 -6.51 16.68 1.23
CA SER A 69 -7.11 18.02 1.07
C SER A 69 -6.25 19.02 0.28
N LYS A 70 -5.01 18.66 -0.04
CA LYS A 70 -4.02 19.53 -0.71
C LYS A 70 -3.58 18.99 -2.08
N SER A 71 -4.04 17.82 -2.48
CA SER A 71 -3.70 17.18 -3.76
C SER A 71 -4.88 16.36 -4.28
N THR A 72 -4.67 15.62 -5.37
CA THR A 72 -5.65 14.68 -5.92
C THR A 72 -5.46 13.26 -5.40
N ALA A 73 -4.61 13.03 -4.39
CA ALA A 73 -4.38 11.70 -3.85
C ALA A 73 -5.66 11.11 -3.24
N THR A 74 -6.07 9.94 -3.74
CA THR A 74 -7.38 9.31 -3.43
C THR A 74 -7.25 7.80 -3.21
N GLY A 75 -8.00 7.32 -2.22
CA GLY A 75 -8.19 5.91 -1.90
C GLY A 75 -6.99 5.23 -1.25
N LEU A 76 -7.00 3.90 -1.30
CA LEU A 76 -6.09 3.01 -0.57
C LEU A 76 -4.60 3.31 -0.78
N MET A 77 -4.20 3.46 -2.04
CA MET A 77 -2.82 3.75 -2.45
C MET A 77 -2.60 5.24 -2.80
N GLN A 78 -3.55 6.12 -2.43
CA GLN A 78 -3.43 7.57 -2.61
C GLN A 78 -3.09 8.00 -4.05
N MET A 79 -3.70 7.33 -5.03
CA MET A 79 -3.48 7.61 -6.44
C MET A 79 -3.93 9.02 -6.81
N THR A 80 -3.08 9.72 -7.55
CA THR A 80 -3.33 11.09 -8.03
C THR A 80 -3.77 11.07 -9.49
N ILE A 81 -4.43 12.14 -9.97
CA ILE A 81 -4.79 12.26 -11.40
C ILE A 81 -3.58 12.04 -12.32
N PRO A 82 -2.41 12.70 -12.12
CA PRO A 82 -1.24 12.46 -12.96
C PRO A 82 -0.73 11.02 -12.93
N ALA A 83 -0.80 10.34 -11.79
CA ALA A 83 -0.38 8.95 -11.66
C ALA A 83 -1.32 8.00 -12.41
N VAL A 84 -2.63 8.22 -12.33
CA VAL A 84 -3.63 7.46 -13.10
C VAL A 84 -3.42 7.65 -14.60
N ASP A 85 -3.22 8.88 -15.05
CA ASP A 85 -2.93 9.18 -16.45
C ASP A 85 -1.65 8.48 -16.92
N ASP A 86 -0.63 8.39 -16.06
CA ASP A 86 0.64 7.74 -16.38
C ASP A 86 0.52 6.22 -16.47
N VAL A 87 -0.27 5.60 -15.60
CA VAL A 87 -0.66 4.18 -15.72
C VAL A 87 -1.37 3.96 -17.04
N ASN A 88 -2.40 4.74 -17.35
CA ASN A 88 -3.19 4.59 -18.57
C ASN A 88 -2.36 4.73 -19.86
N ARG A 89 -1.30 5.56 -19.85
CA ARG A 89 -0.36 5.67 -20.97
C ARG A 89 0.62 4.51 -21.09
N SER A 90 0.86 3.79 -19.98
CA SER A 90 1.94 2.80 -19.87
C SER A 90 1.42 1.35 -19.79
N THR A 91 0.12 1.14 -19.65
CA THR A 91 -0.50 -0.21 -19.65
C THR A 91 -0.97 -0.65 -21.04
N PRO A 92 -1.03 -1.97 -21.31
CA PRO A 92 -1.53 -2.49 -22.58
C PRO A 92 -2.95 -2.02 -22.94
N GLN A 93 -3.25 -2.01 -24.24
CA GLN A 93 -4.58 -1.68 -24.76
C GLN A 93 -5.65 -2.54 -24.08
N GLY A 94 -6.66 -1.90 -23.48
CA GLY A 94 -7.75 -2.55 -22.75
C GLY A 94 -7.69 -2.39 -21.22
N THR A 95 -6.54 -2.01 -20.66
CA THR A 95 -6.43 -1.60 -19.25
C THR A 95 -6.53 -0.09 -19.16
N HIS A 96 -7.63 0.42 -18.60
CA HIS A 96 -7.85 1.85 -18.42
C HIS A 96 -8.65 2.12 -17.15
N TYR A 97 -8.24 3.14 -16.41
CA TYR A 97 -8.89 3.57 -15.17
C TYR A 97 -9.38 5.00 -15.31
N SER A 98 -10.62 5.25 -14.86
CA SER A 98 -11.07 6.61 -14.59
C SER A 98 -10.55 7.05 -13.22
N PHE A 99 -10.30 8.34 -13.03
CA PHE A 99 -9.90 8.83 -11.70
C PHE A 99 -10.99 8.58 -10.64
N ALA A 100 -12.28 8.53 -11.03
CA ALA A 100 -13.37 8.17 -10.12
C ALA A 100 -13.26 6.73 -9.59
N ASP A 101 -12.58 5.83 -10.33
CA ASP A 101 -12.33 4.46 -9.89
C ASP A 101 -11.39 4.39 -8.69
N MET A 102 -10.69 5.48 -8.33
CA MET A 102 -9.76 5.48 -7.20
C MET A 102 -10.46 5.43 -5.84
N LEU A 103 -11.80 5.51 -5.80
CA LEU A 103 -12.61 5.22 -4.60
C LEU A 103 -13.12 3.77 -4.55
N ASP A 104 -12.88 2.98 -5.61
CA ASP A 104 -13.12 1.54 -5.59
C ASP A 104 -11.83 0.84 -5.15
N GLY A 105 -11.85 0.20 -3.97
CA GLY A 105 -10.67 -0.41 -3.37
C GLY A 105 -9.91 -1.36 -4.31
N PRO A 106 -10.57 -2.37 -4.91
CA PRO A 106 -9.97 -3.24 -5.91
C PRO A 106 -9.32 -2.51 -7.08
N LYS A 107 -10.00 -1.57 -7.74
CA LYS A 107 -9.43 -0.82 -8.87
C LYS A 107 -8.29 0.11 -8.45
N ASN A 108 -8.38 0.72 -7.26
CA ASN A 108 -7.30 1.53 -6.69
C ASN A 108 -6.04 0.69 -6.50
N ILE A 109 -6.16 -0.53 -5.97
CA ILE A 109 -5.04 -1.48 -5.83
C ILE A 109 -4.46 -1.86 -7.20
N GLN A 110 -5.30 -2.18 -8.19
CA GLN A 110 -4.81 -2.53 -9.53
C GLN A 110 -4.03 -1.38 -10.16
N CYS A 111 -4.58 -0.17 -10.13
CA CYS A 111 -3.94 1.02 -10.69
C CYS A 111 -2.65 1.37 -9.93
N GLY A 112 -2.70 1.37 -8.59
CA GLY A 112 -1.53 1.69 -7.76
C GLY A 112 -0.41 0.68 -7.85
N THR A 113 -0.70 -0.61 -8.01
CA THR A 113 0.33 -1.64 -8.21
C THR A 113 0.95 -1.59 -9.60
N TYR A 114 0.19 -1.22 -10.65
CA TYR A 114 0.79 -0.89 -11.94
C TYR A 114 1.71 0.33 -11.85
N TYR A 115 1.28 1.38 -11.16
CA TYR A 115 2.09 2.57 -10.97
C TYR A 115 3.39 2.26 -10.21
N LEU A 116 3.30 1.44 -9.15
CA LEU A 116 4.44 0.99 -8.37
C LEU A 116 5.48 0.23 -9.21
N ASP A 117 5.05 -0.76 -10.00
CA ASP A 117 5.93 -1.53 -10.90
C ASP A 117 6.63 -0.60 -11.93
N MET A 118 5.88 0.35 -12.46
CA MET A 118 6.39 1.30 -13.45
C MET A 118 7.46 2.23 -12.86
N ILE A 119 7.23 2.81 -11.68
CA ILE A 119 8.23 3.68 -11.05
C ILE A 119 9.42 2.89 -10.51
N PHE A 120 9.24 1.62 -10.14
CA PHE A 120 10.32 0.70 -9.78
C PHE A 120 11.28 0.53 -10.97
N HIS A 121 10.78 0.21 -12.15
CA HIS A 121 11.60 0.11 -13.36
C HIS A 121 12.27 1.43 -13.75
N ARG A 122 11.54 2.55 -13.66
CA ARG A 122 12.10 3.89 -13.89
C ARG A 122 13.13 4.30 -12.83
N SER A 123 13.22 3.56 -11.73
CA SER A 123 14.22 3.71 -10.68
C SER A 123 15.42 2.79 -10.85
N GLY A 124 15.55 2.10 -12.00
CA GLY A 124 16.63 1.15 -12.23
C GLY A 124 16.50 -0.12 -11.38
N ASP A 125 15.26 -0.55 -11.13
CA ASP A 125 14.92 -1.72 -10.32
C ASP A 125 15.42 -1.63 -8.86
N ASP A 126 15.61 -0.41 -8.34
CA ASP A 126 15.88 -0.14 -6.93
C ASP A 126 14.60 0.19 -6.17
N MET A 127 14.22 -0.68 -5.22
CA MET A 127 12.96 -0.53 -4.51
C MET A 127 12.97 0.66 -3.53
N VAL A 128 14.12 1.03 -2.97
CA VAL A 128 14.19 2.20 -2.07
C VAL A 128 13.90 3.48 -2.86
N THR A 129 14.55 3.63 -4.02
CA THR A 129 14.30 4.75 -4.94
C THR A 129 12.87 4.70 -5.48
N GLY A 130 12.36 3.53 -5.87
CA GLY A 130 10.98 3.34 -6.33
C GLY A 130 9.93 3.81 -5.31
N LEU A 131 10.03 3.36 -4.05
CA LEU A 131 9.13 3.79 -2.97
C LEU A 131 9.28 5.30 -2.68
N THR A 132 10.50 5.83 -2.72
CA THR A 132 10.75 7.27 -2.52
C THR A 132 10.17 8.13 -3.64
N ARG A 133 9.96 7.56 -4.83
CA ARG A 133 9.23 8.21 -5.93
C ARG A 133 7.71 8.02 -5.83
N PHE A 134 7.24 6.93 -5.21
CA PHE A 134 5.81 6.66 -5.05
C PHE A 134 5.17 7.72 -4.16
N GLY A 135 5.72 7.87 -2.96
CA GLY A 135 5.22 8.76 -1.93
C GLY A 135 6.35 9.54 -1.28
N THR A 136 5.99 10.37 -0.31
CA THR A 136 6.94 11.27 0.36
C THR A 136 6.82 11.17 1.88
N GLY A 137 7.87 11.57 2.58
CA GLY A 137 7.90 11.61 4.05
C GLY A 137 9.16 10.96 4.63
N THR A 138 9.51 11.35 5.84
CA THR A 138 10.70 10.85 6.53
C THR A 138 10.62 9.34 6.72
N GLY A 139 11.64 8.62 6.24
CA GLY A 139 11.74 7.16 6.36
C GLY A 139 10.66 6.39 5.61
N TYR A 140 10.04 6.98 4.58
CA TYR A 140 8.92 6.39 3.84
C TYR A 140 9.22 4.96 3.36
N ALA A 141 10.28 4.79 2.54
CA ALA A 141 10.68 3.50 2.02
C ALA A 141 11.10 2.52 3.14
N THR A 142 11.90 3.00 4.10
CA THR A 142 12.37 2.19 5.23
C THR A 142 11.23 1.61 6.05
N ASN A 143 10.20 2.41 6.34
CA ASN A 143 9.05 1.97 7.13
C ASN A 143 8.21 0.91 6.40
N ILE A 144 8.01 1.08 5.09
CA ILE A 144 7.26 0.12 4.26
C ILE A 144 8.02 -1.22 4.18
N LEU A 145 9.32 -1.20 3.91
CA LEU A 145 10.14 -2.40 3.83
C LEU A 145 10.25 -3.12 5.18
N ALA A 146 10.31 -2.38 6.29
CA ALA A 146 10.27 -2.97 7.63
C ALA A 146 8.92 -3.67 7.90
N ALA A 147 7.81 -3.03 7.53
CA ALA A 147 6.47 -3.61 7.67
C ALA A 147 6.27 -4.84 6.77
N GLU A 148 6.72 -4.81 5.51
CA GLU A 148 6.73 -5.97 4.61
C GLU A 148 7.45 -7.15 5.27
N LYS A 149 8.65 -6.92 5.82
CA LYS A 149 9.43 -7.97 6.48
C LYS A 149 8.70 -8.56 7.70
N CYS A 150 7.98 -7.75 8.46
CA CYS A 150 7.18 -8.23 9.58
C CYS A 150 6.00 -9.09 9.12
N LEU A 151 5.28 -8.65 8.08
CA LEU A 151 4.16 -9.41 7.51
C LEU A 151 4.61 -10.76 6.96
N LYS A 152 5.71 -10.78 6.19
CA LYS A 152 6.28 -12.04 5.67
C LYS A 152 6.67 -13.02 6.78
N ARG A 153 7.24 -12.53 7.89
CA ARG A 153 7.56 -13.38 9.04
C ARG A 153 6.31 -13.96 9.70
N ALA A 154 5.27 -13.15 9.86
CA ALA A 154 4.01 -13.60 10.45
C ALA A 154 3.33 -14.68 9.60
N GLU A 155 3.51 -14.65 8.28
CA GLU A 155 2.99 -15.64 7.33
C GLU A 155 3.94 -16.83 7.08
N GLY A 156 5.11 -16.85 7.72
CA GLY A 156 6.11 -17.91 7.53
C GLY A 156 6.83 -17.87 6.17
N LEU A 157 6.79 -16.75 5.46
CA LEU A 157 7.36 -16.56 4.11
C LEU A 157 8.86 -16.19 4.11
N THR A 158 9.47 -16.01 5.27
CA THR A 158 10.92 -15.76 5.40
C THR A 158 11.50 -16.66 6.49
N SER A 159 12.47 -17.51 6.14
CA SER A 159 13.35 -18.23 7.06
C SER A 159 14.48 -17.35 7.58
#